data_AF-A0AAD1AEU9-F1
#
_entry.id   AF-A0AAD1AEU9-F1
#
_cell.length_a   1.000
_cell.length_b   1.000
_cell.length_c   1.000
_cell.angle_alpha   90.00
_cell.angle_beta   90.00
_cell.angle_gamma   90.00
#
_symmetry.space_group_name_H-M   'P 1'
#
loop_
_entity.id
_entity.type
_entity.pdbx_description
1 polymer ?
#
loop_
_entity_poly.entity_id
_entity_poly.type
_entity_poly.pdbx_seq_one_letter_code
_entity_poly.pdbx_strand_id
1 'polypeptide(L)'
;MIVADNRNNDQDDRLKEFHQNLLAGGKNTANYSNLIEGLFIAASHHSPGTQFADLVAGAVFRSEARDDKRFASQLESAFRRSPTGSIDGYGLVRVPHR
;
A
#
# COMPACT_ATOMS: atom_id res chain seq x y z
N MET A 1 -5.83 5.59 0.70
CA MET A 1 -6.16 4.17 0.91
C MET A 1 -4.86 3.42 1.02
N ILE A 2 -4.61 2.77 2.16
CA ILE A 2 -3.44 1.89 2.35
C ILE A 2 -3.96 0.47 2.18
N VAL A 3 -3.29 -0.30 1.33
CA VAL A 3 -3.60 -1.71 1.11
C VAL A 3 -2.40 -2.51 1.56
N ALA A 4 -2.62 -3.43 2.50
CA ALA A 4 -1.62 -4.39 2.92
C ALA A 4 -2.24 -5.79 2.88
N ASP A 5 -1.77 -6.62 1.95
CA ASP A 5 -2.07 -8.05 1.91
C ASP A 5 -0.85 -8.79 2.46
N ASN A 6 -1.01 -9.48 3.58
CA ASN A 6 0.05 -10.30 4.17
C ASN A 6 -0.42 -11.75 4.26
N ARG A 7 0.40 -12.68 3.76
CA ARG A 7 0.10 -14.11 3.68
C ARG A 7 0.95 -14.98 4.60
N ASN A 8 1.91 -14.40 5.34
CA ASN A 8 2.84 -15.12 6.23
C ASN A 8 2.88 -14.53 7.64
N ASN A 9 2.94 -15.40 8.66
CA ASN A 9 2.89 -15.02 10.08
C ASN A 9 4.01 -14.05 10.51
N ASP A 10 5.25 -14.20 10.02
CA ASP A 10 6.37 -13.32 10.43
C ASP A 10 6.25 -11.87 9.93
N GLN A 11 5.55 -11.65 8.82
CA GLN A 11 5.33 -10.30 8.29
C GLN A 11 4.12 -9.61 8.95
N ASP A 12 3.35 -10.37 9.73
CA ASP A 12 2.11 -9.94 10.35
C ASP A 12 2.39 -9.00 11.53
N ASP A 13 3.45 -9.27 12.29
CA ASP A 13 3.83 -8.46 13.44
C ASP A 13 4.41 -7.10 13.02
N ARG A 14 5.17 -7.05 11.91
CA ARG A 14 5.65 -5.78 11.34
C ARG A 14 4.49 -4.94 10.81
N LEU A 15 3.47 -5.59 10.23
CA LEU A 15 2.29 -4.90 9.74
C LEU A 15 1.45 -4.35 10.90
N LYS A 16 1.30 -5.11 12.00
CA LYS A 16 0.65 -4.65 13.23
C LYS A 16 1.37 -3.45 13.85
N GLU A 17 2.70 -3.48 13.93
CA GLU A 17 3.49 -2.37 14.46
C GLU A 17 3.35 -1.12 13.57
N PHE A 18 3.41 -1.28 12.24
CA PHE A 18 3.16 -0.19 11.30
C PHE A 18 1.76 0.41 11.45
N HIS A 19 0.73 -0.44 11.60
CA HIS A 19 -0.64 -0.02 11.83
C HIS A 19 -0.81 0.77 13.13
N GLN A 20 -0.23 0.29 14.24
CA GLN A 20 -0.28 1.00 15.51
C GLN A 20 0.41 2.36 15.44
N ASN A 21 1.56 2.45 14.75
CA ASN A 21 2.25 3.73 14.55
C ASN A 21 1.43 4.72 13.70
N LEU A 22 0.63 4.23 12.76
CA LEU A 22 -0.31 5.01 11.94
C LEU A 22 -1.44 5.61 12.78
N LEU A 23 -2.03 4.82 13.68
CA LEU A 23 -3.13 5.27 14.56
C LEU A 23 -2.64 6.16 15.71
N ALA A 24 -1.51 5.83 16.31
CA ALA A 24 -0.97 6.53 17.48
C ALA A 24 -0.27 7.87 17.15
N GLY A 25 -0.10 8.21 15.87
CA GLY A 25 0.48 9.49 15.44
C GLY A 25 1.96 9.64 15.79
N GLY A 26 2.81 8.70 15.35
CA GLY A 26 4.26 8.73 15.56
C GLY A 26 5.02 9.86 14.83
N LYS A 27 6.30 10.05 15.18
CA LYS A 27 7.23 10.94 14.45
C LYS A 27 7.42 10.42 13.03
N ASN A 28 7.11 11.26 12.02
CA ASN A 28 7.09 10.95 10.57
C ASN A 28 5.85 10.17 10.08
N THR A 29 4.70 10.32 10.74
CA THR A 29 3.44 9.78 10.23
C THR A 29 2.84 10.64 9.13
N ALA A 30 2.07 10.01 8.24
CA ALA A 30 1.29 10.70 7.23
C ALA A 30 -0.13 10.88 7.74
N ASN A 31 -0.64 12.12 7.66
CA ASN A 31 -2.05 12.39 7.94
C ASN A 31 -2.88 11.99 6.72
N TYR A 32 -3.72 10.98 6.89
CA TYR A 32 -4.73 10.60 5.91
C TYR A 32 -6.06 11.20 6.36
N SER A 33 -6.68 12.03 5.51
CA SER A 33 -8.02 12.56 5.75
C SER A 33 -9.04 11.43 5.94
N ASN A 34 -8.82 10.31 5.24
CA ASN A 34 -9.64 9.12 5.33
C ASN A 34 -8.72 7.88 5.45
N LEU A 35 -8.66 7.27 6.64
CA LEU A 35 -8.10 5.92 6.81
C LEU A 35 -9.28 4.95 6.81
N ILE A 36 -9.44 4.22 5.70
CA ILE A 36 -10.45 3.15 5.62
C ILE A 36 -9.79 1.87 6.10
N GLU A 37 -10.11 1.46 7.32
CA GLU A 37 -9.71 0.16 7.87
C GLU A 37 -10.71 -0.89 7.37
N GLY A 38 -10.27 -1.74 6.45
CA GLY A 38 -11.06 -2.85 5.93
C GLY A 38 -10.78 -4.11 6.75
N LEU A 39 -11.70 -4.47 7.66
CA LEU A 39 -11.69 -5.80 8.27
C LEU A 39 -12.28 -6.80 7.28
N PHE A 40 -11.42 -7.55 6.60
CA PHE A 40 -11.83 -8.56 5.62
C PHE A 40 -12.20 -9.88 6.33
N ILE A 41 -13.47 -10.01 6.73
CA ILE A 41 -13.99 -11.21 7.43
C ILE A 41 -14.36 -12.34 6.44
N ALA A 42 -14.50 -12.03 5.15
CA ALA A 42 -14.85 -13.01 4.12
C ALA A 42 -13.62 -13.61 3.44
N ALA A 43 -13.75 -14.83 2.93
CA ALA A 43 -12.72 -15.44 2.09
C ALA A 43 -12.35 -14.50 0.92
N SER A 44 -11.05 -14.35 0.64
CA SER A 44 -10.49 -13.31 -0.23
C SER A 44 -11.15 -13.19 -1.62
N HIS A 45 -11.60 -14.30 -2.20
CA HIS A 45 -12.28 -14.34 -3.49
C HIS A 45 -13.70 -13.73 -3.47
N HIS A 46 -14.31 -13.54 -2.29
CA HIS A 46 -15.59 -12.87 -2.10
C HIS A 46 -15.45 -11.44 -1.58
N SER A 47 -14.23 -10.93 -1.39
CA SER A 47 -13.97 -9.58 -0.89
C SER A 47 -13.67 -8.61 -2.05
N PRO A 48 -14.60 -7.70 -2.41
CA PRO A 48 -14.31 -6.70 -3.43
C PRO A 48 -13.16 -5.79 -3.05
N GLY A 49 -13.00 -5.50 -1.75
CA GLY A 49 -11.88 -4.68 -1.28
C GLY A 49 -10.52 -5.36 -1.46
N THR A 50 -10.44 -6.67 -1.25
CA THR A 50 -9.23 -7.46 -1.53
C THR A 50 -8.95 -7.53 -3.03
N GLN A 51 -9.99 -7.66 -3.87
CA GLN A 51 -9.80 -7.62 -5.33
C GLN A 51 -9.33 -6.25 -5.83
N PHE A 52 -9.85 -5.15 -5.29
CA PHE A 52 -9.37 -3.80 -5.62
C PHE A 52 -7.94 -3.56 -5.14
N ALA A 53 -7.61 -4.07 -3.96
CA ALA A 53 -6.27 -4.10 -3.43
C ALA A 53 -5.29 -4.80 -4.39
N ASP A 54 -5.65 -6.00 -4.86
CA ASP A 54 -4.84 -6.78 -5.81
C ASP A 54 -4.69 -6.07 -7.16
N LEU A 55 -5.70 -5.34 -7.63
CA LEU A 55 -5.59 -4.55 -8.86
C LEU A 55 -4.54 -3.44 -8.74
N VAL A 56 -4.54 -2.71 -7.62
CA VAL A 56 -3.55 -1.64 -7.36
C VAL A 56 -2.16 -2.25 -7.19
N ALA A 57 -2.02 -3.24 -6.31
CA ALA A 57 -0.73 -3.90 -6.04
C ALA A 57 -0.16 -4.56 -7.29
N GLY A 58 -1.00 -5.26 -8.06
CA GLY A 58 -0.59 -5.91 -9.31
C GLY A 58 -0.16 -4.92 -10.40
N ALA A 59 -0.80 -3.75 -10.50
CA ALA A 59 -0.39 -2.70 -11.42
C ALA A 59 0.99 -2.14 -11.06
N VAL A 60 1.24 -1.86 -9.77
CA VAL A 60 2.54 -1.38 -9.27
C VAL A 60 3.63 -2.43 -9.43
N PHE A 61 3.34 -3.69 -9.10
CA PHE A 61 4.32 -4.77 -9.25
C PHE A 61 4.74 -4.95 -10.72
N ARG A 62 3.80 -4.90 -11.67
CA ARG A 62 4.12 -5.02 -13.10
C ARG A 62 4.99 -3.88 -13.60
N SER A 63 4.78 -2.65 -13.13
CA SER A 63 5.64 -1.53 -13.53
C SER A 63 7.08 -1.69 -13.01
N GLU A 64 7.25 -2.18 -11.77
CA GLU A 64 8.59 -2.33 -11.19
C GLU A 64 9.32 -3.59 -11.68
N ALA A 65 8.62 -4.71 -11.85
CA ALA A 65 9.24 -5.99 -12.18
C ALA A 65 9.35 -6.27 -13.69
N ARG A 66 8.52 -5.62 -14.52
CA ARG A 66 8.39 -5.92 -15.95
C ARG A 66 8.38 -4.69 -16.85
N ASP A 67 8.61 -3.50 -16.30
CA ASP A 67 8.52 -2.20 -17.00
C ASP A 67 7.17 -1.96 -17.71
N ASP A 68 6.10 -2.66 -17.30
CA ASP A 68 4.76 -2.48 -17.85
C ASP A 68 3.98 -1.43 -17.05
N LYS A 69 4.01 -0.19 -17.55
CA LYS A 69 3.45 0.98 -16.87
C LYS A 69 1.98 1.26 -17.18
N ARG A 70 1.33 0.50 -18.07
CA ARG A 70 0.00 0.82 -18.63
C ARG A 70 -1.09 1.10 -17.59
N PHE A 71 -1.07 0.36 -16.49
CA PHE A 71 -2.04 0.50 -15.41
C PHE A 71 -1.51 1.38 -14.27
N ALA A 72 -0.22 1.28 -13.96
CA ALA A 72 0.40 2.11 -12.93
C ALA A 72 0.33 3.61 -13.29
N SER A 73 0.44 3.98 -14.57
CA SER A 73 0.32 5.36 -15.03
C SER A 73 -1.07 5.96 -14.80
N GLN A 74 -2.13 5.13 -14.77
CA GLN A 74 -3.49 5.58 -14.48
C GLN A 74 -3.70 5.86 -12.98
N LEU A 75 -2.88 5.23 -12.14
CA LEU A 75 -2.90 5.40 -10.68
C LEU A 75 -1.96 6.52 -10.21
N GLU A 76 -1.23 7.16 -11.13
CA GLU A 76 -0.12 8.06 -10.84
C GLU A 76 -0.54 9.26 -9.98
N SER A 77 -1.71 9.83 -10.29
CA SER A 77 -2.29 10.95 -9.55
C SER A 77 -2.74 10.58 -8.13
N ALA A 78 -2.95 9.29 -7.86
CA ALA A 78 -3.35 8.79 -6.55
C ALA A 78 -2.15 8.50 -5.64
N PHE A 79 -0.92 8.46 -6.16
CA PHE A 79 0.26 8.28 -5.32
C PHE A 79 0.53 9.52 -4.48
N ARG A 80 0.89 9.27 -3.22
CA ARG A 80 1.41 10.32 -2.34
C ARG A 80 2.73 10.85 -2.91
N ARG A 81 2.90 12.16 -2.82
CA ARG A 81 4.12 12.86 -3.25
C ARG A 81 4.83 13.53 -2.09
N SER A 82 6.13 13.74 -2.27
CA SER A 82 6.94 14.65 -1.46
C SER A 82 6.46 16.10 -1.68
N PRO A 83 6.89 17.05 -0.81
CA PRO A 83 6.70 18.48 -1.06
C PRO A 83 7.29 18.97 -2.39
N THR A 84 8.26 18.24 -2.95
CA THR A 84 8.91 18.52 -4.24
C THR A 84 8.29 17.76 -5.42
N GLY A 85 7.23 16.96 -5.18
CA GLY A 85 6.49 16.25 -6.22
C GLY A 85 6.97 14.82 -6.52
N SER A 86 8.00 14.31 -5.85
CA SER A 86 8.51 12.95 -6.05
C SER A 86 7.62 11.89 -5.39
N ILE A 87 7.39 10.76 -6.07
CA ILE A 87 6.68 9.60 -5.52
C ILE A 87 7.60 8.66 -4.75
N ASP A 88 8.89 8.65 -5.08
CA ASP A 88 9.86 7.73 -4.49
C ASP A 88 10.08 8.03 -3.01
N GLY A 89 9.93 7.01 -2.16
CA GLY A 89 10.02 7.12 -0.71
C GLY A 89 8.77 7.70 -0.02
N TYR A 90 7.74 8.08 -0.78
CA TYR A 90 6.49 8.65 -0.25
C TYR A 90 5.25 7.84 -0.64
N GLY A 91 5.00 7.73 -1.94
CA GLY A 91 3.90 6.95 -2.52
C GLY A 91 4.33 5.57 -3.00
N LEU A 92 5.62 5.42 -3.32
CA LEU A 92 6.24 4.16 -3.70
C LEU A 92 7.50 3.94 -2.86
N VAL A 93 7.53 2.86 -2.07
CA VAL A 93 8.65 2.52 -1.19
C VAL A 93 9.19 1.16 -1.60
N ARG A 94 10.49 1.11 -1.95
CA ARG A 94 11.20 -0.13 -2.26
C ARG A 94 11.88 -0.64 -0.99
N VAL A 95 11.47 -1.80 -0.52
CA VAL A 95 12.11 -2.44 0.63
C VAL A 95 13.28 -3.27 0.11
N PRO A 96 14.53 -2.99 0.51
CA PRO A 96 15.68 -3.76 0.05
C PRO A 96 15.56 -5.23 0.50
N HIS A 97 15.89 -6.16 -0.40
CA HIS A 97 16.12 -7.55 -0.02
C HIS A 97 17.51 -7.69 0.58
N ARG A 98 17.59 -8.41 1.69
CA ARG A 98 18.84 -8.75 2.37
C ARG A 98 19.43 -10.01 1.79
#